data_AF-A0A0R2UZ86-F1
#
_entry.id   AF-A0A0R2UZ86-F1
#
_cell.length_a   1.000
_cell.length_b   1.000
_cell.length_c   1.000
_cell.angle_alpha   90.00
_cell.angle_beta   90.00
_cell.angle_gamma   90.00
#
_symmetry.space_group_name_H-M   'P 1'
#
loop_
_entity.id
_entity.type
_entity.pdbx_description
1 polymer ?
#
loop_
_entity_poly.entity_id
_entity_poly.type
_entity_poly.pdbx_seq_one_letter_code
_entity_poly.pdbx_strand_id
1 'polypeptide(L)'
;MGFHFLLGGALTLKKQSHIRIDIFYNKMKQKTQSIVDLTLYVFFIIPCLSILSLRLLQHAQNSFLSGETTGQSAWNPLIWPMHSIIFISFFILFLQVVAECLKAIISIKENKEKI
;
A
#
# COMPACT_ATOMS: atom_id res chain seq x y z
N MET A 1 8.59 12.92 -10.54
CA MET A 1 8.33 11.75 -11.43
C MET A 1 7.87 10.50 -10.67
N GLY A 2 8.31 10.24 -9.43
CA GLY A 2 7.88 9.03 -8.67
C GLY A 2 6.52 9.09 -7.94
N PHE A 3 5.95 10.28 -7.70
CA PHE A 3 4.72 10.42 -6.89
C PHE A 3 3.49 9.74 -7.50
N HIS A 4 3.34 9.82 -8.83
CA HIS A 4 2.24 9.17 -9.54
C HIS A 4 2.31 7.64 -9.42
N PHE A 5 3.52 7.08 -9.33
CA PHE A 5 3.71 5.65 -9.14
C PHE A 5 3.29 5.21 -7.72
N LEU A 6 3.66 5.99 -6.70
CA LEU A 6 3.26 5.73 -5.31
C LEU A 6 1.73 5.76 -5.15
N LEU A 7 1.07 6.77 -5.71
CA LEU A 7 -0.40 6.85 -5.72
C LEU A 7 -1.04 5.73 -6.55
N GLY A 8 -0.40 5.35 -7.66
CA GLY A 8 -0.85 4.28 -8.54
C GLY A 8 -0.77 2.89 -7.92
N GLY A 9 0.09 2.69 -6.90
CA GLY A 9 0.28 1.39 -6.24
C GLY A 9 -1.01 0.82 -5.63
N ALA A 10 -1.86 1.66 -5.04
CA ALA A 10 -3.14 1.21 -4.52
C ALA A 10 -4.11 0.82 -5.65
N LEU A 11 -4.06 1.53 -6.78
CA LEU A 11 -4.89 1.23 -7.95
C LEU A 11 -4.47 -0.05 -8.66
N THR A 12 -3.16 -0.31 -8.78
CA THR A 12 -2.65 -1.55 -9.36
C THR A 12 -3.01 -2.75 -8.49
N LEU A 13 -2.96 -2.60 -7.16
CA LEU A 13 -3.42 -3.63 -6.23
C LEU A 13 -4.92 -3.89 -6.39
N LYS A 14 -5.75 -2.82 -6.45
CA LYS A 14 -7.19 -2.95 -6.67
C LYS A 14 -7.54 -3.67 -7.98
N LYS A 15 -6.78 -3.41 -9.05
CA LYS A 15 -6.99 -4.02 -10.37
C LYS A 15 -6.30 -5.38 -10.53
N GLN A 16 -5.65 -5.90 -9.49
CA GLN A 16 -4.82 -7.10 -9.56
C GLN A 16 -3.78 -7.04 -10.71
N SER A 17 -3.36 -5.84 -11.09
CA SER A 17 -2.39 -5.59 -12.17
C SER A 17 -0.96 -5.49 -11.62
N HIS A 18 -0.74 -5.88 -10.36
CA HIS A 18 0.59 -6.03 -9.81
C HIS A 18 1.24 -7.29 -10.39
N ILE A 19 2.55 -7.24 -10.65
CA ILE A 19 3.29 -8.40 -11.14
C ILE A 19 3.40 -9.41 -10.00
N ARG A 20 2.67 -10.52 -10.12
CA ARG A 20 2.70 -11.63 -9.18
C ARG A 20 3.40 -12.82 -9.83
N ILE A 21 4.55 -13.24 -9.28
CA ILE A 21 5.36 -14.32 -9.83
C ILE A 21 5.07 -15.59 -9.03
N ASP A 22 3.92 -16.21 -9.25
CA ASP A 22 3.52 -17.38 -8.46
C ASP A 22 3.01 -18.53 -9.33
N ILE A 23 3.93 -19.38 -9.80
CA ILE A 23 3.63 -20.58 -10.59
C ILE A 23 2.85 -21.61 -9.75
N PHE A 24 3.19 -21.72 -8.46
CA PHE A 24 2.52 -22.65 -7.53
C PHE A 24 1.14 -22.17 -7.10
N TYR A 25 0.96 -20.86 -6.95
CA TYR A 25 -0.32 -20.27 -6.55
C TYR A 25 -1.42 -20.53 -7.59
N ASN A 26 -1.09 -20.41 -8.89
CA ASN A 26 -2.03 -20.72 -9.98
C ASN A 26 -2.53 -22.16 -10.01
N LYS A 27 -1.81 -23.11 -9.40
CA LYS A 27 -2.24 -24.52 -9.30
C LYS A 27 -3.12 -24.82 -8.08
N MET A 28 -3.24 -23.88 -7.14
CA MET A 28 -4.02 -24.06 -5.91
C MET A 28 -5.51 -23.82 -6.14
N LYS A 29 -6.35 -24.46 -5.33
CA LYS A 29 -7.81 -24.20 -5.31
C LYS A 29 -8.07 -22.76 -4.85
N GLN A 30 -9.14 -22.14 -5.36
CA GLN A 30 -9.53 -20.76 -5.03
C GLN A 30 -9.60 -20.49 -3.51
N LYS A 31 -10.09 -21.44 -2.72
CA LYS A 31 -10.10 -21.33 -1.25
C LYS A 31 -8.71 -21.20 -0.66
N THR A 32 -7.79 -22.07 -1.08
CA THR A 32 -6.41 -22.09 -0.59
C THR A 32 -5.70 -20.81 -0.98
N GLN A 33 -5.91 -20.33 -2.21
CA GLN A 33 -5.43 -19.02 -2.67
C GLN A 33 -5.90 -17.87 -1.77
N SER A 34 -7.22 -17.77 -1.51
CA SER A 34 -7.77 -16.72 -0.63
C SER A 34 -7.26 -16.81 0.81
N ILE A 35 -7.02 -18.01 1.34
CA ILE A 35 -6.44 -18.21 2.68
C ILE A 35 -4.98 -17.76 2.72
N VAL A 36 -4.19 -18.10 1.69
CA VAL A 36 -2.79 -17.69 1.58
C VAL A 36 -2.71 -16.16 1.46
N ASP A 37 -3.48 -15.55 0.57
CA ASP A 37 -3.60 -14.09 0.43
C ASP A 37 -3.94 -13.43 1.79
N LEU A 38 -4.99 -13.93 2.47
CA LEU A 38 -5.43 -13.37 3.75
C LEU A 38 -4.33 -13.47 4.81
N THR A 39 -3.69 -14.62 4.92
CA THR A 39 -2.61 -14.85 5.88
C THR A 39 -1.44 -13.90 5.60
N LEU A 40 -1.04 -13.77 4.34
CA LEU A 40 0.07 -12.93 3.94
C LEU A 40 -0.24 -11.44 4.17
N TYR A 41 -1.45 -11.01 3.83
CA TYR A 41 -1.87 -9.63 4.06
C TYR A 41 -1.95 -9.29 5.55
N VAL A 42 -2.51 -10.17 6.38
CA VAL A 42 -2.68 -9.91 7.82
C VAL A 42 -1.35 -9.96 8.56
N PHE A 43 -0.50 -10.96 8.30
CA PHE A 43 0.73 -11.15 9.09
C PHE A 43 1.94 -10.37 8.58
N PHE A 44 2.01 -10.06 7.28
CA PHE A 44 3.17 -9.38 6.71
C PHE A 44 2.82 -7.96 6.25
N ILE A 45 1.82 -7.80 5.40
CA ILE A 45 1.59 -6.52 4.72
C ILE A 45 0.95 -5.47 5.65
N ILE A 46 -0.11 -5.81 6.39
CA ILE A 46 -0.77 -4.91 7.33
C ILE A 46 0.18 -4.37 8.40
N PRO A 47 0.95 -5.19 9.15
CA PRO A 47 1.85 -4.67 10.17
C PRO A 47 2.97 -3.83 9.56
N CYS A 48 3.54 -4.26 8.43
CA CYS A 48 4.57 -3.50 7.72
C CYS A 48 4.05 -2.13 7.27
N LEU A 49 2.90 -2.08 6.59
CA LEU A 49 2.30 -0.83 6.12
C LEU A 49 1.82 0.06 7.27
N SER A 50 1.38 -0.52 8.39
CA SER A 50 0.97 0.23 9.58
C SER A 50 2.17 0.97 10.18
N ILE A 51 3.27 0.26 10.43
CA ILE A 51 4.50 0.86 10.95
C ILE A 51 5.03 1.91 9.98
N LEU A 52 5.08 1.59 8.69
CA LEU A 52 5.56 2.51 7.67
C LEU A 52 4.70 3.78 7.60
N SER A 53 3.38 3.66 7.58
CA SER A 53 2.47 4.81 7.52
C SER A 53 2.61 5.71 8.75
N LEU A 54 2.75 5.14 9.95
CA LEU A 54 2.99 5.90 11.18
C LEU A 54 4.33 6.65 11.14
N ARG A 55 5.40 6.02 10.67
CA ARG A 55 6.71 6.67 10.50
C ARG A 55 6.66 7.79 9.47
N LEU A 56 5.99 7.58 8.35
CA LEU A 56 5.79 8.60 7.32
C LEU A 56 4.97 9.78 7.82
N LEU A 57 3.98 9.56 8.68
CA LEU A 57 3.21 10.63 9.31
C LEU A 57 4.11 11.51 10.19
N GLN A 58 4.90 10.88 11.07
CA GLN A 58 5.86 11.60 11.91
C GLN A 58 6.85 12.40 11.06
N HIS A 59 7.35 11.81 9.98
CA HIS A 59 8.27 12.45 9.05
C HIS A 59 7.64 13.65 8.33
N ALA A 60 6.39 13.52 7.87
CA ALA A 60 5.67 14.61 7.23
C ALA A 60 5.39 15.77 8.20
N GLN A 61 5.02 15.47 9.45
CA GLN A 61 4.84 16.47 10.50
C GLN A 61 6.14 17.20 10.83
N ASN A 62 7.24 16.46 10.97
CA ASN A 62 8.55 17.04 11.26
C ASN A 62 8.99 17.99 10.14
N SER A 63 8.89 17.60 8.87
CA SER A 63 9.26 18.51 7.76
C SER A 63 8.31 19.71 7.62
N PHE A 64 7.05 19.59 8.04
CA PHE A 64 6.13 20.73 8.09
C PHE A 64 6.55 21.75 9.16
N LEU A 65 6.92 21.27 10.35
CA LEU A 65 7.36 22.12 11.46
C LEU A 65 8.75 22.72 11.24
N SER A 66 9.68 21.94 10.69
CA SER A 66 11.06 22.36 10.45
C SER A 66 11.19 23.32 9.26
N GLY A 67 10.17 23.43 8.40
CA GLY A 67 10.21 24.29 7.22
C GLY A 67 11.34 23.92 6.24
N GLU A 68 11.74 22.65 6.21
CA GLU A 68 12.90 22.20 5.45
C GLU A 68 12.71 22.51 3.96
N THR A 69 13.73 23.13 3.40
CA THR A 69 13.83 23.45 1.98
C THR A 69 14.92 22.62 1.35
N THR A 70 14.78 22.25 0.07
CA THR A 70 15.69 21.29 -0.59
C THR A 70 17.17 21.65 -0.48
N GLY A 71 17.54 22.92 -0.29
CA GLY A 71 18.90 23.40 -0.02
C GLY A 71 19.89 23.24 -1.18
N GLN A 72 19.45 22.63 -2.30
CA GLN A 72 20.29 22.17 -3.39
C GLN A 72 20.14 23.00 -4.68
N SER A 73 19.34 24.09 -4.71
CA SER A 73 19.09 24.87 -5.94
C SER A 73 18.58 26.28 -5.66
N ALA A 74 18.78 27.22 -6.60
CA ALA A 74 18.29 28.60 -6.50
C ALA A 74 16.76 28.72 -6.31
N TRP A 75 16.00 27.71 -6.74
CA TRP A 75 14.54 27.64 -6.61
C TRP A 75 14.05 27.14 -5.23
N ASN A 76 14.91 26.43 -4.49
CA ASN A 76 14.74 25.94 -3.11
C ASN A 76 13.29 25.72 -2.61
N PRO A 77 12.51 24.80 -3.21
CA PRO A 77 11.11 24.60 -2.82
C PRO A 77 11.01 23.94 -1.44
N LEU A 78 9.87 24.14 -0.78
CA LEU A 78 9.56 23.46 0.48
C LEU A 78 9.37 21.95 0.26
N ILE A 79 9.92 21.15 1.16
CA ILE A 79 9.93 19.68 1.06
C ILE A 79 8.66 19.05 1.65
N TRP A 80 8.00 19.72 2.59
CA TRP A 80 6.83 19.16 3.30
C TRP A 80 5.68 18.65 2.40
N PRO A 81 5.34 19.27 1.23
CA PRO A 81 4.26 18.75 0.37
C PRO A 81 4.63 17.38 -0.20
N MET A 82 5.91 17.17 -0.49
CA MET A 82 6.43 15.90 -0.98
C MET A 82 6.24 14.78 0.04
N HIS A 83 6.66 15.00 1.29
CA HIS A 83 6.50 14.00 2.36
C HIS A 83 5.03 13.70 2.65
N SER A 84 4.17 14.72 2.55
CA SER A 84 2.72 14.56 2.71
C SER A 84 2.12 13.65 1.63
N ILE A 85 2.50 13.85 0.36
CA ILE A 85 2.03 13.00 -0.76
C ILE A 85 2.50 11.55 -0.58
N ILE A 86 3.74 11.35 -0.12
CA ILE A 86 4.27 10.01 0.16
C ILE A 86 3.44 9.36 1.27
N PHE A 87 3.19 10.04 2.40
CA PHE A 87 2.31 9.55 3.46
C PHE A 87 0.92 9.17 2.94
N ILE A 88 0.26 10.07 2.20
CA ILE A 88 -1.07 9.84 1.64
C ILE A 88 -1.09 8.60 0.74
N SER A 89 -0.06 8.42 -0.08
CA SER A 89 0.03 7.27 -0.99
C SER A 89 0.07 5.93 -0.24
N PHE A 90 0.91 5.82 0.79
CA PHE A 90 1.01 4.61 1.61
C PHE A 90 -0.22 4.39 2.48
N PHE A 91 -0.85 5.47 2.97
CA PHE A 91 -2.08 5.37 3.72
C PHE A 91 -3.25 4.84 2.87
N ILE A 92 -3.37 5.29 1.62
CA ILE A 92 -4.37 4.75 0.67
C ILE A 92 -4.07 3.29 0.35
N LEU A 93 -2.80 2.92 0.16
CA LEU A 93 -2.40 1.53 -0.07
C LEU A 93 -2.75 0.63 1.13
N PHE A 94 -2.53 1.12 2.35
CA PHE A 94 -2.92 0.41 3.57
C PHE A 94 -4.43 0.15 3.61
N LEU A 95 -5.25 1.17 3.32
CA LEU A 95 -6.70 1.01 3.25
C LEU A 95 -7.13 0.02 2.17
N GLN A 96 -6.45 0.02 1.02
CA GLN A 96 -6.69 -0.93 -0.06
C GLN A 96 -6.37 -2.38 0.37
N VAL A 97 -5.29 -2.62 1.11
CA VAL A 97 -4.95 -3.95 1.64
C VAL A 97 -6.02 -4.43 2.61
N VAL A 98 -6.52 -3.55 3.49
CA VAL A 98 -7.62 -3.89 4.40
C VAL A 98 -8.88 -4.30 3.61
N ALA A 99 -9.20 -3.59 2.52
CA ALA A 99 -10.30 -3.98 1.65
C ALA A 99 -10.10 -5.35 0.98
N GLU A 100 -8.88 -5.68 0.53
CA GLU A 100 -8.56 -7.00 -0.01
C GLU A 100 -8.65 -8.12 1.03
N CYS A 101 -8.29 -7.87 2.29
CA CYS A 101 -8.52 -8.80 3.40
C CYS A 101 -10.01 -9.11 3.58
N LEU A 102 -10.86 -8.08 3.58
CA LEU A 102 -12.31 -8.25 3.71
C LEU A 102 -12.89 -9.06 2.55
N LYS A 103 -12.48 -8.77 1.30
CA LYS A 103 -12.88 -9.56 0.13
C LYS A 103 -12.41 -11.01 0.23
N ALA A 104 -11.20 -11.26 0.72
CA ALA A 104 -10.69 -12.62 0.92
C ALA A 104 -11.54 -13.40 1.94
N ILE A 105 -11.93 -12.77 3.06
CA ILE A 105 -12.83 -13.37 4.06
C ILE A 105 -14.19 -13.72 3.44
N ILE A 106 -14.77 -12.81 2.66
CA ILE A 106 -16.05 -13.05 1.97
C ILE A 106 -15.93 -14.20 0.97
N SER A 107 -14.87 -14.23 0.16
CA SER A 107 -14.64 -15.32 -0.81
C SER A 107 -14.49 -16.68 -0.14
N ILE A 108 -13.83 -16.76 1.02
CA ILE A 108 -13.72 -18.00 1.81
C ILE A 108 -15.10 -18.46 2.31
N LYS A 109 -15.94 -17.52 2.76
CA LYS A 109 -17.28 -17.80 3.28
C LYS A 109 -18.27 -18.22 2.18
N GLU A 110 -18.30 -17.48 1.07
CA GLU A 110 -19.24 -17.72 -0.02
C GLU A 110 -18.79 -18.81 -0.99
N ASN A 111 -17.54 -19.27 -0.91
CA ASN A 111 -17.01 -20.30 -1.81
C ASN A 111 -17.06 -19.85 -3.29
N LYS A 112 -17.14 -18.53 -3.52
CA LYS A 112 -17.24 -17.89 -4.84
C LYS A 112 -15.89 -17.31 -5.25
N GLU A 113 -15.66 -17.30 -6.56
CA GLU A 113 -14.51 -16.67 -7.19
C GLU A 113 -14.48 -15.17 -6.87
N LYS A 114 -13.27 -14.65 -6.60
CA LYS A 114 -13.07 -13.21 -6.39
C LYS A 114 -13.41 -12.50 -7.71
N ILE A 115 -14.38 -11.57 -7.66
CA ILE A 115 -14.73 -10.65 -8.77
C ILE A 115 -13.62 -9.61 -8.94
#